data_AF-A0A0Q6ZLF5-F1
#
_entry.id   AF-A0A0Q6ZLF5-F1
#
_cell.length_a   1.000
_cell.length_b   1.000
_cell.length_c   1.000
_cell.angle_alpha   90.00
_cell.angle_beta   90.00
_cell.angle_gamma   90.00
#
_symmetry.space_group_name_H-M   'P 1'
#
loop_
_entity.id
_entity.type
_entity.pdbx_description
1 polymer ?
#
loop_
_entity_poly.entity_id
_entity_poly.type
_entity_poly.pdbx_seq_one_letter_code
_entity_poly.pdbx_strand_id
1 'polypeptide(L)'
;MANQVFANNMEISCKAADGKSIACFPDVCFTPPQAPPTPLGVPIPYPNTGMAKDTAKGSRTVKITRKEVMLKDRSHFKTSYGDEAGCAPKKGVITGKIKGKVYFTSWSMDVKFEGLNVVRNMDLTTHNHASLPGNTPTWPYLDEAAFADDSDHACAPLAKKLKTHCEKHVKRTKKGQVKRKSSKDAMCADRKCKAAMKCSLSPYSPSNCCDGKTPHHVIPKHCIQKPNQGNSSNPDVYTGCEGYNSKLAPCVCVSGHDKSTGQHKKVHDIFDKAEDKNLVNGKAGTWTYEAAANSGATAVSQVLRCNPKCTRSQLDAYHQQPNRSAVPPKSPNISNTTNLRADSSGNRTPENFSTVASGTFG
;
A
#
# COMPACT_ATOMS: atom_id res chain seq x y z
N MET A 1 -13.01 8.76 14.47
CA MET A 1 -12.53 7.42 14.87
C MET A 1 -12.68 6.53 13.64
N ALA A 2 -11.65 5.76 13.29
CA ALA A 2 -11.83 4.63 12.37
C ALA A 2 -12.79 3.64 13.03
N ASN A 3 -13.75 3.14 12.27
CA ASN A 3 -14.83 2.32 12.80
C ASN A 3 -14.50 0.83 12.83
N GLN A 4 -13.23 0.45 12.62
CA GLN A 4 -12.67 -0.91 12.80
C GLN A 4 -13.50 -2.04 12.17
N VAL A 5 -14.24 -1.75 11.09
CA VAL A 5 -15.01 -2.73 10.32
C VAL A 5 -14.42 -2.79 8.91
N PHE A 6 -13.97 -3.97 8.53
CA PHE A 6 -13.17 -4.17 7.32
C PHE A 6 -13.84 -5.17 6.37
N ALA A 7 -13.61 -4.99 5.07
CA ALA A 7 -13.91 -5.96 4.03
C ALA A 7 -12.66 -6.17 3.16
N ASN A 8 -12.25 -7.42 2.99
CA ASN A 8 -10.96 -7.78 2.38
C ASN A 8 -9.79 -6.93 2.94
N ASN A 9 -9.70 -6.84 4.27
CA ASN A 9 -8.65 -6.12 5.02
C ASN A 9 -8.62 -4.59 4.82
N MET A 10 -9.63 -4.02 4.18
CA MET A 10 -9.74 -2.58 3.90
C MET A 10 -10.98 -2.02 4.59
N GLU A 11 -10.85 -0.91 5.31
CA GLU A 11 -11.94 -0.37 6.13
C GLU A 11 -13.13 -0.03 5.25
N ILE A 12 -14.31 -0.45 5.66
CA ILE A 12 -15.55 -0.16 4.94
C ILE A 12 -15.88 1.32 5.14
N SER A 13 -16.03 2.06 4.04
CA SER A 13 -16.42 3.46 4.10
C SER A 13 -17.85 3.59 4.60
N CYS A 14 -18.01 4.40 5.64
CA CYS A 14 -19.31 4.75 6.18
C CYS A 14 -19.30 6.20 6.64
N LYS A 15 -20.48 6.75 6.90
CA LYS A 15 -20.63 8.15 7.28
C LYS A 15 -19.95 8.52 8.61
N ALA A 16 -19.70 7.55 9.47
CA ALA A 16 -18.96 7.76 10.71
C ALA A 16 -17.44 7.69 10.52
N ALA A 17 -16.95 7.27 9.35
CA ALA A 17 -15.51 7.06 9.11
C ALA A 17 -14.76 8.37 8.92
N ASP A 18 -13.46 8.34 9.17
CA ASP A 18 -12.56 9.48 8.99
C ASP A 18 -11.93 9.53 7.60
N GLY A 19 -12.19 8.53 6.74
CA GLY A 19 -11.60 8.39 5.43
C GLY A 19 -11.94 9.50 4.44
N LYS A 20 -11.01 9.74 3.52
CA LYS A 20 -11.04 10.87 2.58
C LYS A 20 -10.38 10.49 1.26
N SER A 21 -10.94 10.96 0.16
CA SER A 21 -10.20 11.06 -1.11
C SER A 21 -9.55 12.42 -1.15
N ILE A 22 -8.23 12.49 -0.89
CA ILE A 22 -7.52 13.74 -0.62
C ILE A 22 -6.86 14.26 -1.89
N ALA A 23 -7.12 15.53 -2.22
CA ALA A 23 -6.46 16.26 -3.30
C ALA A 23 -6.45 15.51 -4.64
N CYS A 24 -7.62 14.97 -5.02
CA CYS A 24 -7.88 14.49 -6.37
C CYS A 24 -7.59 15.62 -7.37
N PHE A 25 -6.62 15.38 -8.26
CA PHE A 25 -6.04 16.40 -9.11
C PHE A 25 -5.70 15.82 -10.49
N PRO A 26 -5.87 16.59 -11.58
CA PRO A 26 -6.41 17.95 -11.61
C PRO A 26 -7.95 17.98 -11.61
N ASP A 27 -8.52 18.89 -10.83
CA ASP A 27 -9.92 19.35 -10.97
C ASP A 27 -9.92 20.71 -11.69
N VAL A 28 -10.01 20.69 -13.03
CA VAL A 28 -9.86 21.93 -13.81
C VAL A 28 -11.16 22.71 -13.76
N CYS A 29 -11.11 23.88 -13.13
CA CYS A 29 -12.24 24.80 -12.98
C CYS A 29 -11.89 26.20 -13.49
N PHE A 30 -12.89 26.87 -14.07
CA PHE A 30 -12.77 28.23 -14.58
C PHE A 30 -12.79 29.23 -13.43
N THR A 31 -11.71 30.01 -13.30
CA THR A 31 -11.50 30.99 -12.24
C THR A 31 -11.73 32.40 -12.77
N PRO A 32 -12.46 33.29 -12.07
CA PRO A 32 -12.64 34.66 -12.53
C PRO A 32 -11.29 35.39 -12.69
N PRO A 33 -11.07 36.13 -13.79
CA PRO A 33 -9.86 36.91 -13.96
C PRO A 33 -9.81 38.07 -12.94
N GLN A 34 -8.60 38.41 -12.47
CA GLN A 34 -8.39 39.55 -11.55
C GLN A 34 -8.29 40.92 -12.29
N ALA A 35 -8.26 40.93 -13.62
CA ALA A 35 -8.07 42.10 -14.48
C ALA A 35 -9.18 42.18 -15.57
N PRO A 36 -9.46 43.36 -16.17
CA PRO A 36 -10.69 43.61 -16.95
C PRO A 36 -10.77 42.79 -18.26
N PRO A 37 -11.97 42.64 -18.86
CA PRO A 37 -12.53 41.34 -19.20
C PRO A 37 -12.06 40.81 -20.57
N THR A 38 -11.43 39.64 -20.58
CA THR A 38 -11.64 38.52 -21.53
C THR A 38 -10.61 37.41 -21.23
N PRO A 39 -10.96 36.12 -21.24
CA PRO A 39 -12.28 35.46 -21.32
C PRO A 39 -13.00 35.31 -19.96
N LEU A 40 -14.25 34.82 -19.97
CA LEU A 40 -15.17 34.64 -18.81
C LEU A 40 -14.66 33.68 -17.69
N GLY A 41 -13.40 33.27 -17.74
CA GLY A 41 -12.70 32.50 -16.73
C GLY A 41 -11.43 31.88 -17.30
N VAL A 42 -10.42 31.70 -16.46
CA VAL A 42 -9.18 30.98 -16.80
C VAL A 42 -9.27 29.56 -16.26
N PRO A 43 -9.06 28.50 -17.07
CA PRO A 43 -9.06 27.14 -16.58
C PRO A 43 -7.82 26.90 -15.70
N ILE A 44 -8.04 26.65 -14.41
CA ILE A 44 -6.98 26.42 -13.42
C ILE A 44 -7.22 25.04 -12.78
N PRO A 45 -6.19 24.19 -12.66
CA PRO A 45 -6.33 22.92 -11.98
C PRO A 45 -6.32 23.10 -10.45
N TYR A 46 -7.37 22.62 -9.80
CA TYR A 46 -7.55 22.65 -8.36
C TYR A 46 -7.35 21.26 -7.73
N PRO A 47 -6.86 21.17 -6.48
CA PRO A 47 -6.96 19.95 -5.70
C PRO A 47 -8.38 19.82 -5.13
N ASN A 48 -9.02 18.66 -5.30
CA ASN A 48 -10.38 18.44 -4.82
C ASN A 48 -10.42 17.29 -3.79
N THR A 49 -11.09 17.49 -2.65
CA THR A 49 -11.15 16.52 -1.54
C THR A 49 -12.59 16.09 -1.23
N GLY A 50 -12.81 14.79 -1.10
CA GLY A 50 -14.08 14.18 -0.66
C GLY A 50 -13.92 13.55 0.72
N MET A 51 -14.96 13.57 1.55
CA MET A 51 -14.89 13.08 2.94
C MET A 51 -16.02 12.10 3.26
N ALA A 52 -15.70 11.02 3.96
CA ALA A 52 -16.64 9.99 4.40
C ALA A 52 -17.81 10.53 5.22
N LYS A 53 -17.55 11.52 6.08
CA LYS A 53 -18.62 12.20 6.86
C LYS A 53 -19.75 12.77 6.00
N ASP A 54 -19.47 13.07 4.72
CA ASP A 54 -20.42 13.63 3.77
C ASP A 54 -21.21 12.55 3.02
N THR A 55 -21.13 11.28 3.42
CA THR A 55 -21.94 10.20 2.83
C THR A 55 -23.44 10.54 2.82
N ALA A 56 -24.04 10.26 1.67
CA ALA A 56 -25.48 10.25 1.43
C ALA A 56 -25.90 8.99 0.67
N LYS A 57 -27.18 8.64 0.81
CA LYS A 57 -27.79 7.47 0.18
C LYS A 57 -27.04 6.18 0.50
N GLY A 58 -26.59 6.04 1.76
CA GLY A 58 -26.00 4.82 2.27
C GLY A 58 -27.01 3.70 2.48
N SER A 59 -26.53 2.61 3.05
CA SER A 59 -27.34 1.49 3.53
C SER A 59 -28.37 1.96 4.55
N ARG A 60 -29.59 1.43 4.42
CA ARG A 60 -30.72 1.63 5.33
C ARG A 60 -30.71 0.63 6.49
N THR A 61 -30.31 -0.61 6.23
CA THR A 61 -30.37 -1.72 7.18
C THR A 61 -29.04 -1.97 7.88
N VAL A 62 -27.92 -1.90 7.18
CA VAL A 62 -26.59 -2.12 7.73
C VAL A 62 -25.94 -0.79 8.14
N LYS A 63 -25.51 -0.72 9.40
CA LYS A 63 -24.92 0.49 9.97
C LYS A 63 -23.59 0.16 10.64
N ILE A 64 -22.59 1.01 10.41
CA ILE A 64 -21.33 1.01 11.14
C ILE A 64 -21.33 2.25 12.03
N THR A 65 -21.06 2.07 13.33
CA THR A 65 -21.16 3.15 14.34
C THR A 65 -22.50 3.89 14.27
N ARG A 66 -23.59 3.13 14.11
CA ARG A 66 -24.98 3.63 13.99
C ARG A 66 -25.23 4.56 12.79
N LYS A 67 -24.32 4.62 11.82
CA LYS A 67 -24.45 5.45 10.62
C LYS A 67 -24.40 4.61 9.34
N GLU A 68 -24.95 5.18 8.28
CA GLU A 68 -25.11 4.53 6.98
C GLU A 68 -23.76 4.15 6.34
N VAL A 69 -23.69 2.94 5.80
CA VAL A 69 -22.53 2.40 5.07
C VAL A 69 -22.62 2.77 3.59
N MET A 70 -21.49 2.98 2.92
CA MET A 70 -21.49 3.27 1.48
C MET A 70 -21.64 2.01 0.63
N LEU A 71 -22.54 2.10 -0.35
CA LEU A 71 -22.89 1.03 -1.28
C LEU A 71 -22.59 1.46 -2.72
N LYS A 72 -22.10 0.50 -3.51
CA LYS A 72 -21.91 0.59 -4.96
C LYS A 72 -23.12 1.23 -5.66
N ASP A 73 -22.84 2.16 -6.58
CA ASP A 73 -23.78 2.83 -7.51
C ASP A 73 -24.96 3.57 -6.87
N ARG A 74 -25.01 3.65 -5.54
CA ARG A 74 -26.10 4.25 -4.79
C ARG A 74 -25.61 5.40 -3.91
N SER A 75 -24.54 5.17 -3.18
CA SER A 75 -23.99 6.11 -2.22
C SER A 75 -22.98 7.06 -2.85
N HIS A 76 -22.84 8.25 -2.27
CA HIS A 76 -21.88 9.27 -2.71
C HIS A 76 -21.54 10.19 -1.54
N PHE A 77 -20.44 10.94 -1.63
CA PHE A 77 -20.25 12.12 -0.78
C PHE A 77 -21.03 13.29 -1.37
N LYS A 78 -21.79 13.98 -0.51
CA LYS A 78 -22.70 15.07 -0.92
C LYS A 78 -22.00 16.21 -1.62
N THR A 79 -20.74 16.45 -1.29
CA THR A 79 -19.96 17.59 -1.75
C THR A 79 -18.48 17.26 -1.69
N SER A 80 -17.69 18.12 -2.33
CA SER A 80 -16.25 18.06 -2.39
C SER A 80 -15.66 19.46 -2.15
N TYR A 81 -14.38 19.57 -1.83
CA TYR A 81 -13.76 20.80 -1.33
C TYR A 81 -12.40 21.08 -1.97
N GLY A 82 -12.06 22.36 -2.16
CA GLY A 82 -10.77 22.83 -2.67
C GLY A 82 -10.80 23.46 -4.05
N ASP A 83 -11.97 23.45 -4.71
CA ASP A 83 -12.23 24.00 -6.05
C ASP A 83 -13.07 25.29 -6.01
N GLU A 84 -13.35 25.84 -4.82
CA GLU A 84 -14.27 26.98 -4.65
C GLU A 84 -13.84 28.26 -5.38
N ALA A 85 -12.54 28.45 -5.61
CA ALA A 85 -12.03 29.57 -6.39
C ALA A 85 -12.34 29.46 -7.89
N GLY A 86 -12.64 28.26 -8.39
CA GLY A 86 -13.11 28.01 -9.75
C GLY A 86 -14.57 28.42 -9.99
N CYS A 87 -14.99 29.57 -9.45
CA CYS A 87 -16.39 30.00 -9.40
C CYS A 87 -16.85 30.84 -10.59
N ALA A 88 -16.08 30.93 -11.68
CA ALA A 88 -16.53 31.61 -12.89
C ALA A 88 -17.75 30.88 -13.50
N PRO A 89 -18.55 31.51 -14.39
CA PRO A 89 -19.84 30.96 -14.84
C PRO A 89 -19.80 29.49 -15.29
N LYS A 90 -18.73 29.09 -16.01
CA LYS A 90 -18.52 27.71 -16.49
C LYS A 90 -18.07 26.71 -15.41
N LYS A 91 -17.43 27.15 -14.31
CA LYS A 91 -16.97 26.27 -13.21
C LYS A 91 -16.10 25.10 -13.69
N GLY A 92 -16.37 23.85 -13.28
CA GLY A 92 -15.64 22.68 -13.76
C GLY A 92 -15.71 22.49 -15.28
N VAL A 93 -14.59 22.21 -15.93
CA VAL A 93 -14.47 22.10 -17.39
C VAL A 93 -15.38 21.03 -18.00
N ILE A 94 -15.62 19.94 -17.27
CA ILE A 94 -16.47 18.81 -17.65
C ILE A 94 -17.87 18.97 -17.06
N THR A 95 -17.98 19.20 -15.75
CA THR A 95 -19.26 19.06 -15.03
C THR A 95 -20.04 20.35 -14.85
N GLY A 96 -19.43 21.51 -15.14
CA GLY A 96 -20.06 22.80 -14.88
C GLY A 96 -20.30 23.09 -13.40
N LYS A 97 -19.59 22.41 -12.49
CA LYS A 97 -19.77 22.54 -11.03
C LYS A 97 -18.46 22.85 -10.33
N ILE A 98 -18.64 23.40 -9.12
CA ILE A 98 -17.66 23.36 -8.04
C ILE A 98 -18.35 22.71 -6.85
N LYS A 99 -17.59 22.08 -5.96
CA LYS A 99 -18.11 21.38 -4.79
C LYS A 99 -19.14 20.29 -5.11
N GLY A 100 -19.08 19.73 -6.31
CA GLY A 100 -19.98 18.67 -6.75
C GLY A 100 -19.84 17.39 -5.92
N LYS A 101 -20.66 16.38 -6.22
CA LYS A 101 -20.62 15.11 -5.49
C LYS A 101 -19.34 14.34 -5.78
N VAL A 102 -18.97 13.42 -4.89
CA VAL A 102 -17.90 12.44 -5.12
C VAL A 102 -18.53 11.06 -5.19
N TYR A 103 -18.25 10.35 -6.29
CA TYR A 103 -18.71 8.99 -6.51
C TYR A 103 -17.55 8.02 -6.46
N PHE A 104 -17.83 6.80 -6.00
CA PHE A 104 -16.89 5.70 -6.08
C PHE A 104 -17.03 4.97 -7.41
N THR A 105 -15.91 4.59 -8.00
CA THR A 105 -15.80 3.85 -9.27
C THR A 105 -15.25 2.45 -9.06
N SER A 106 -14.95 2.06 -7.81
CA SER A 106 -14.65 0.68 -7.41
C SER A 106 -15.20 0.38 -6.01
N TRP A 107 -15.24 -0.91 -5.67
CA TRP A 107 -15.85 -1.45 -4.45
C TRP A 107 -15.31 -2.87 -4.17
N SER A 108 -15.66 -3.46 -3.03
CA SER A 108 -15.42 -4.88 -2.72
C SER A 108 -15.95 -5.82 -3.79
N MET A 109 -15.23 -6.89 -4.12
CA MET A 109 -15.67 -7.82 -5.17
C MET A 109 -16.68 -8.86 -4.65
N ASP A 110 -16.68 -9.14 -3.36
CA ASP A 110 -17.38 -10.26 -2.72
C ASP A 110 -18.21 -9.85 -1.50
N VAL A 111 -17.82 -8.80 -0.77
CA VAL A 111 -18.60 -8.30 0.38
C VAL A 111 -19.70 -7.37 -0.09
N LYS A 112 -20.94 -7.74 0.21
CA LYS A 112 -22.15 -7.01 -0.18
C LYS A 112 -23.05 -6.76 1.02
N PHE A 113 -23.58 -5.54 1.13
CA PHE A 113 -24.67 -5.20 2.04
C PHE A 113 -25.87 -4.78 1.20
N GLU A 114 -27.08 -5.25 1.59
CA GLU A 114 -28.30 -5.03 0.79
C GLU A 114 -28.17 -5.50 -0.67
N GLY A 115 -27.40 -6.56 -0.92
CA GLY A 115 -27.12 -7.07 -2.26
C GLY A 115 -26.15 -6.21 -3.09
N LEU A 116 -25.66 -5.09 -2.56
CA LEU A 116 -24.74 -4.18 -3.22
C LEU A 116 -23.35 -4.24 -2.59
N ASN A 117 -22.32 -4.20 -3.44
CA ASN A 117 -20.93 -4.24 -2.99
C ASN A 117 -20.59 -3.04 -2.07
N VAL A 118 -19.83 -3.31 -1.02
CA VAL A 118 -19.40 -2.27 -0.07
C VAL A 118 -18.19 -1.50 -0.59
N VAL A 119 -18.15 -0.21 -0.34
CA VAL A 119 -17.01 0.66 -0.66
C VAL A 119 -16.00 0.66 0.49
N ARG A 120 -14.71 0.70 0.19
CA ARG A 120 -13.64 0.48 1.16
C ARG A 120 -12.44 1.39 0.95
N ASN A 121 -11.50 1.39 1.90
CA ASN A 121 -10.18 1.96 1.72
C ASN A 121 -9.55 1.51 0.38
N MET A 122 -8.83 2.42 -0.29
CA MET A 122 -8.23 2.27 -1.61
C MET A 122 -9.20 2.14 -2.79
N ASP A 123 -10.52 2.14 -2.57
CA ASP A 123 -11.46 2.21 -3.68
C ASP A 123 -11.37 3.57 -4.39
N LEU A 124 -11.52 3.55 -5.71
CA LEU A 124 -11.35 4.71 -6.56
C LEU A 124 -12.59 5.60 -6.51
N THR A 125 -12.35 6.90 -6.66
CA THR A 125 -13.36 7.94 -6.67
C THR A 125 -13.13 8.91 -7.82
N THR A 126 -14.19 9.56 -8.27
CA THR A 126 -14.15 10.75 -9.14
C THR A 126 -14.91 11.89 -8.46
N HIS A 127 -14.45 13.12 -8.67
CA HIS A 127 -14.87 14.29 -7.89
C HIS A 127 -15.67 15.30 -8.71
N ASN A 128 -16.29 16.22 -7.98
CA ASN A 128 -16.97 17.41 -8.50
C ASN A 128 -18.05 17.09 -9.55
N HIS A 129 -18.89 16.10 -9.26
CA HIS A 129 -19.95 15.65 -10.17
C HIS A 129 -21.19 16.55 -10.14
N ALA A 130 -21.76 16.75 -11.34
CA ALA A 130 -23.18 17.03 -11.56
C ALA A 130 -23.93 15.73 -11.94
N SER A 131 -23.34 15.00 -12.90
CA SER A 131 -23.69 13.65 -13.38
C SER A 131 -22.39 12.85 -13.56
N LEU A 132 -22.45 11.61 -14.07
CA LEU A 132 -21.26 10.91 -14.57
C LEU A 132 -20.95 11.44 -16.00
N PRO A 133 -19.67 11.64 -16.40
CA PRO A 133 -18.43 11.52 -15.63
C PRO A 133 -18.18 12.69 -14.66
N GLY A 134 -17.22 12.52 -13.74
CA GLY A 134 -16.78 13.58 -12.83
C GLY A 134 -15.89 14.61 -13.53
N ASN A 135 -15.51 15.68 -12.81
CA ASN A 135 -14.62 16.71 -13.34
C ASN A 135 -13.12 16.35 -13.21
N THR A 136 -12.84 15.21 -12.56
CA THR A 136 -11.50 14.72 -12.26
C THR A 136 -11.28 13.31 -12.80
N PRO A 137 -10.02 12.90 -13.00
CA PRO A 137 -9.64 11.48 -13.12
C PRO A 137 -10.02 10.67 -11.87
N THR A 138 -9.87 9.35 -11.97
CA THR A 138 -10.03 8.45 -10.82
C THR A 138 -8.93 8.67 -9.78
N TRP A 139 -9.30 8.61 -8.50
CA TRP A 139 -8.39 8.88 -7.38
C TRP A 139 -8.71 7.99 -6.17
N PRO A 140 -7.70 7.48 -5.46
CA PRO A 140 -7.95 6.59 -4.33
C PRO A 140 -8.59 7.32 -3.15
N TYR A 141 -9.61 6.71 -2.58
CA TYR A 141 -10.10 7.00 -1.25
C TYR A 141 -9.18 6.35 -0.20
N LEU A 142 -8.80 7.11 0.82
CA LEU A 142 -7.89 6.68 1.87
C LEU A 142 -8.63 6.61 3.20
N ASP A 143 -8.60 5.44 3.82
CA ASP A 143 -9.11 5.14 5.16
C ASP A 143 -8.17 4.15 5.86
N GLU A 144 -8.57 3.58 6.99
CA GLU A 144 -7.73 2.60 7.67
C GLU A 144 -7.61 1.31 6.84
N ALA A 145 -6.45 0.68 6.92
CA ALA A 145 -6.27 -0.72 6.55
C ALA A 145 -6.12 -1.49 7.87
N ALA A 146 -6.68 -2.70 7.96
CA ALA A 146 -6.87 -3.49 9.19
C ALA A 146 -5.59 -3.80 10.02
N PHE A 147 -4.44 -3.26 9.63
CA PHE A 147 -3.17 -3.44 10.29
C PHE A 147 -2.99 -2.60 11.57
N ALA A 148 -3.97 -1.78 11.98
CA ALA A 148 -3.76 -0.75 13.01
C ALA A 148 -4.47 -0.92 14.37
N ASP A 149 -5.52 -1.74 14.55
CA ASP A 149 -6.20 -1.81 15.87
C ASP A 149 -6.80 -3.17 16.29
N ASP A 150 -6.42 -4.28 15.66
CA ASP A 150 -6.73 -5.61 16.20
C ASP A 150 -5.74 -5.92 17.34
N SER A 151 -6.19 -5.85 18.60
CA SER A 151 -5.36 -6.13 19.77
C SER A 151 -4.76 -7.54 19.79
N ASP A 152 -5.37 -8.47 19.04
CA ASP A 152 -4.93 -9.85 18.91
C ASP A 152 -4.03 -10.08 17.69
N HIS A 153 -3.97 -9.11 16.77
CA HIS A 153 -3.07 -9.19 15.63
C HIS A 153 -1.60 -9.15 16.09
N ALA A 154 -0.77 -10.00 15.48
CA ALA A 154 0.61 -10.16 15.90
C ALA A 154 1.44 -8.86 15.87
N CYS A 155 1.04 -7.88 15.04
CA CYS A 155 1.67 -6.56 14.98
C CYS A 155 1.11 -5.50 15.93
N ALA A 156 0.04 -5.77 16.69
CA ALA A 156 -0.55 -4.78 17.59
C ALA A 156 0.46 -4.16 18.58
N PRO A 157 1.38 -4.94 19.20
CA PRO A 157 2.40 -4.38 20.08
C PRO A 157 3.39 -3.47 19.35
N LEU A 158 3.70 -3.78 18.08
CA LEU A 158 4.57 -2.96 17.25
C LEU A 158 3.86 -1.66 16.84
N ALA A 159 2.62 -1.75 16.36
CA ALA A 159 1.80 -0.61 15.98
C ALA A 159 1.65 0.38 17.16
N LYS A 160 1.34 -0.13 18.36
CA LYS A 160 1.26 0.67 19.58
C LYS A 160 2.56 1.41 19.90
N LYS A 161 3.72 0.74 19.77
CA LYS A 161 5.03 1.37 19.98
C LYS A 161 5.32 2.46 18.94
N LEU A 162 5.02 2.21 17.66
CA LEU A 162 5.19 3.19 16.59
C LEU A 162 4.28 4.41 16.81
N LYS A 163 3.01 4.20 17.12
CA LYS A 163 2.07 5.28 17.46
C LYS A 163 2.58 6.11 18.64
N THR A 164 2.90 5.45 19.75
CA THR A 164 3.33 6.12 20.99
C THR A 164 4.64 6.88 20.84
N HIS A 165 5.62 6.32 20.12
CA HIS A 165 6.98 6.88 20.10
C HIS A 165 7.33 7.63 18.82
N CYS A 166 6.71 7.30 17.69
CA CYS A 166 7.08 7.83 16.37
C CYS A 166 6.09 8.83 15.78
N GLU A 167 4.79 8.76 16.10
CA GLU A 167 3.78 9.60 15.45
C GLU A 167 4.06 11.09 15.62
N LYS A 168 4.48 11.51 16.82
CA LYS A 168 4.88 12.89 17.15
C LYS A 168 6.02 13.44 16.29
N HIS A 169 6.78 12.57 15.61
CA HIS A 169 7.90 12.93 14.76
C HIS A 169 7.51 13.12 13.29
N VAL A 170 6.27 12.82 12.90
CA VAL A 170 5.76 13.04 11.55
C VAL A 170 5.66 14.55 11.28
N LYS A 171 6.53 15.06 10.41
CA LYS A 171 6.55 16.47 10.00
C LYS A 171 5.72 16.65 8.73
N ARG A 172 4.94 17.73 8.65
CA ARG A 172 4.08 18.04 7.51
C ARG A 172 4.36 19.41 6.90
N THR A 173 4.03 19.60 5.63
CA THR A 173 4.02 20.91 4.97
C THR A 173 2.79 21.71 5.38
N LYS A 174 2.74 23.01 5.06
CA LYS A 174 1.53 23.83 5.25
C LYS A 174 0.30 23.28 4.49
N LYS A 175 0.52 22.48 3.44
CA LYS A 175 -0.51 21.78 2.66
C LYS A 175 -0.85 20.37 3.21
N GLY A 176 -0.35 20.02 4.40
CA GLY A 176 -0.64 18.73 5.07
C GLY A 176 0.16 17.52 4.58
N GLN A 177 1.03 17.67 3.57
CA GLN A 177 1.85 16.57 3.02
C GLN A 177 2.97 16.17 3.98
N VAL A 178 3.28 14.88 4.10
CA VAL A 178 4.37 14.39 4.97
C VAL A 178 5.74 14.75 4.36
N LYS A 179 6.56 15.44 5.14
CA LYS A 179 7.98 15.68 4.83
C LYS A 179 8.77 14.43 5.20
N ARG A 180 8.85 13.46 4.28
CA ARG A 180 9.42 12.13 4.54
C ARG A 180 10.83 12.18 5.15
N LYS A 181 11.76 12.92 4.53
CA LYS A 181 13.14 13.02 5.00
C LYS A 181 13.20 13.59 6.43
N SER A 182 12.62 14.76 6.66
CA SER A 182 12.60 15.39 7.99
C SER A 182 11.88 14.54 9.05
N SER A 183 10.84 13.79 8.67
CA SER A 183 10.14 12.88 9.59
C SER A 183 11.04 11.69 9.94
N LYS A 184 11.69 11.08 8.94
CA LYS A 184 12.65 9.98 9.15
C LYS A 184 13.79 10.43 10.07
N ASP A 185 14.39 11.59 9.80
CA ASP A 185 15.51 12.11 10.56
C ASP A 185 15.11 12.36 12.03
N ALA A 186 13.92 12.94 12.27
CA ALA A 186 13.37 13.12 13.61
C ALA A 186 13.06 11.79 14.33
N MET A 187 12.46 10.83 13.61
CA MET A 187 12.20 9.48 14.14
C MET A 187 13.50 8.74 14.50
N CYS A 188 14.55 8.92 13.70
CA CYS A 188 15.86 8.30 13.91
C CYS A 188 16.66 8.96 15.04
N ALA A 189 16.41 10.25 15.34
CA ALA A 189 17.02 10.95 16.47
C ALA A 189 16.41 10.54 17.82
N ASP A 190 15.13 10.16 17.85
CA ASP A 190 14.47 9.68 19.07
C ASP A 190 14.79 8.19 19.32
N ARG A 191 15.50 7.91 20.42
CA ARG A 191 15.91 6.54 20.80
C ARG A 191 14.74 5.57 20.91
N LYS A 192 13.59 5.99 21.46
CA LYS A 192 12.41 5.11 21.63
C LYS A 192 11.73 4.84 20.29
N CYS A 193 11.63 5.85 19.43
CA CYS A 193 11.11 5.66 18.09
C CYS A 193 12.04 4.78 17.23
N LYS A 194 13.34 5.05 17.23
CA LYS A 194 14.35 4.23 16.55
C LYS A 194 14.28 2.76 16.98
N ALA A 195 14.09 2.50 18.27
CA ALA A 195 13.89 1.14 18.78
C ALA A 195 12.56 0.52 18.33
N ALA A 196 11.47 1.30 18.28
CA ALA A 196 10.17 0.84 17.78
C ALA A 196 10.21 0.48 16.28
N MET A 197 10.92 1.26 15.47
CA MET A 197 11.05 1.01 14.03
C MET A 197 11.87 -0.25 13.68
N LYS A 198 12.61 -0.84 14.63
CA LYS A 198 13.48 -2.01 14.40
C LYS A 198 12.75 -3.18 13.71
N CYS A 199 11.50 -3.42 14.08
CA CYS A 199 10.69 -4.53 13.58
C CYS A 199 9.64 -4.10 12.54
N SER A 200 9.64 -2.82 12.18
CA SER A 200 8.82 -2.31 11.08
C SER A 200 9.56 -2.57 9.78
N LEU A 201 8.95 -3.34 8.90
CA LEU A 201 9.42 -3.45 7.52
C LEU A 201 9.12 -2.14 6.80
N SER A 202 9.99 -1.80 5.85
CA SER A 202 9.87 -0.59 5.05
C SER A 202 10.35 -0.86 3.62
N PRO A 203 9.97 -0.04 2.64
CA PRO A 203 10.46 -0.17 1.28
C PRO A 203 12.00 -0.17 1.21
N TYR A 204 12.57 -0.90 0.26
CA TYR A 204 13.99 -0.78 -0.09
C TYR A 204 14.34 0.65 -0.49
N SER A 205 13.54 1.24 -1.40
CA SER A 205 13.68 2.60 -1.87
C SER A 205 12.32 3.28 -2.08
N PRO A 206 12.11 4.45 -1.47
CA PRO A 206 13.09 5.14 -0.65
C PRO A 206 13.18 4.51 0.76
N SER A 207 14.39 4.26 1.26
CA SER A 207 14.63 3.52 2.51
C SER A 207 14.28 4.34 3.75
N ASN A 208 13.57 3.72 4.70
CA ASN A 208 13.31 4.32 6.02
C ASN A 208 14.35 3.92 7.08
N CYS A 209 15.45 3.27 6.68
CA CYS A 209 16.51 2.94 7.61
C CYS A 209 17.21 4.21 8.11
N CYS A 210 17.50 4.19 9.42
CA CYS A 210 18.35 5.18 10.07
C CYS A 210 19.81 4.96 9.70
N ASP A 211 20.62 5.98 9.92
CA ASP A 211 22.06 5.94 9.61
C ASP A 211 22.75 4.75 10.30
N GLY A 212 23.70 4.15 9.58
CA GLY A 212 24.40 2.92 9.99
C GLY A 212 23.60 1.62 9.80
N LYS A 213 22.42 1.69 9.18
CA LYS A 213 21.64 0.51 8.78
C LYS A 213 21.36 0.51 7.29
N THR A 214 21.30 -0.67 6.70
CA THR A 214 20.90 -0.90 5.32
C THR A 214 19.55 -1.62 5.24
N PRO A 215 18.73 -1.33 4.23
CA PRO A 215 17.57 -2.15 3.95
C PRO A 215 18.00 -3.55 3.49
N HIS A 216 17.39 -4.58 4.06
CA HIS A 216 17.57 -5.98 3.67
C HIS A 216 16.21 -6.59 3.34
N HIS A 217 16.03 -7.05 2.11
CA HIS A 217 14.82 -7.77 1.69
C HIS A 217 14.66 -9.05 2.51
N VAL A 218 13.56 -9.16 3.26
CA VAL A 218 13.34 -10.31 4.16
C VAL A 218 13.11 -11.60 3.37
N ILE A 219 12.47 -11.50 2.21
CA ILE A 219 12.52 -12.52 1.16
C ILE A 219 13.50 -11.99 0.11
N PRO A 220 14.67 -12.62 -0.09
CA PRO A 220 15.63 -12.17 -1.07
C PRO A 220 15.00 -12.07 -2.46
N LYS A 221 15.30 -10.97 -3.14
CA LYS A 221 14.76 -10.69 -4.47
C LYS A 221 15.08 -11.80 -5.49
N HIS A 222 16.21 -12.51 -5.35
CA HIS A 222 16.59 -13.61 -6.25
C HIS A 222 15.68 -14.83 -6.18
N CYS A 223 14.82 -14.94 -5.17
CA CYS A 223 13.77 -15.95 -5.13
C CYS A 223 12.59 -15.61 -6.07
N ILE A 224 12.38 -14.31 -6.33
CA ILE A 224 11.18 -13.76 -7.00
C ILE A 224 11.48 -13.27 -8.42
N GLN A 225 12.61 -12.58 -8.60
CA GLN A 225 13.02 -11.98 -9.86
C GLN A 225 14.08 -12.84 -10.57
N LYS A 226 14.08 -12.79 -11.91
CA LYS A 226 15.10 -13.45 -12.74
C LYS A 226 16.50 -12.83 -12.48
N PRO A 227 17.60 -13.51 -12.86
CA PRO A 227 18.94 -12.95 -12.72
C PRO A 227 19.12 -11.59 -13.40
N ASN A 228 20.11 -10.81 -12.96
CA ASN A 228 20.52 -9.53 -13.55
C ASN A 228 19.51 -8.38 -13.52
N GLN A 229 18.44 -8.48 -12.72
CA GLN A 229 17.40 -7.44 -12.64
C GLN A 229 17.73 -6.28 -11.66
N GLY A 230 18.78 -6.40 -10.85
CA GLY A 230 19.19 -5.36 -9.91
C GLY A 230 18.10 -4.97 -8.90
N ASN A 231 17.94 -3.68 -8.62
CA ASN A 231 16.79 -3.14 -7.87
C ASN A 231 15.85 -2.41 -8.84
N SER A 232 15.01 -3.16 -9.54
CA SER A 232 14.04 -2.64 -10.52
C SER A 232 12.65 -2.40 -9.91
N SER A 233 11.95 -1.39 -10.44
CA SER A 233 10.53 -1.16 -10.17
C SER A 233 9.59 -2.04 -10.99
N ASN A 234 10.11 -2.71 -12.01
CA ASN A 234 9.41 -3.65 -12.87
C ASN A 234 10.40 -4.70 -13.40
N PRO A 235 10.94 -5.59 -12.53
CA PRO A 235 11.85 -6.64 -12.95
C PRO A 235 11.13 -7.72 -13.75
N ASP A 236 11.88 -8.48 -14.55
CA ASP A 236 11.42 -9.78 -15.01
C ASP A 236 11.36 -10.75 -13.83
N VAL A 237 10.25 -11.45 -13.69
CA VAL A 237 9.94 -12.30 -12.53
C VAL A 237 9.66 -13.74 -12.93
N TYR A 238 9.71 -14.64 -11.95
CA TYR A 238 9.18 -16.00 -12.09
C TYR A 238 7.65 -15.97 -12.12
N THR A 239 7.06 -16.99 -12.74
CA THR A 239 5.60 -17.11 -12.90
C THR A 239 4.89 -17.04 -11.56
N GLY A 240 3.81 -16.26 -11.49
CA GLY A 240 3.03 -16.05 -10.27
C GLY A 240 3.58 -14.95 -9.36
N CYS A 241 4.60 -14.22 -9.81
CA CYS A 241 5.21 -13.08 -9.10
C CYS A 241 5.02 -11.74 -9.82
N GLU A 242 4.10 -11.67 -10.78
CA GLU A 242 3.84 -10.48 -11.58
C GLU A 242 3.43 -9.28 -10.70
N GLY A 243 3.92 -8.09 -11.05
CA GLY A 243 3.70 -6.88 -10.25
C GLY A 243 4.68 -6.70 -9.08
N TYR A 244 5.59 -7.65 -8.85
CA TYR A 244 6.65 -7.46 -7.85
C TYR A 244 7.53 -6.25 -8.19
N ASN A 245 7.83 -5.44 -7.18
CA ASN A 245 8.66 -4.24 -7.30
C ASN A 245 9.73 -4.27 -6.19
N SER A 246 10.95 -4.64 -6.56
CA SER A 246 12.05 -4.78 -5.61
C SER A 246 12.39 -3.47 -4.85
N LYS A 247 12.03 -2.29 -5.38
CA LYS A 247 12.21 -1.02 -4.66
C LYS A 247 11.17 -0.84 -3.55
N LEU A 248 9.96 -1.36 -3.72
CA LEU A 248 8.88 -1.24 -2.75
C LEU A 248 8.77 -2.45 -1.81
N ALA A 249 9.43 -3.55 -2.16
CA ALA A 249 9.40 -4.79 -1.38
C ALA A 249 9.88 -4.60 0.08
N PRO A 250 9.20 -5.24 1.05
CA PRO A 250 9.49 -5.14 2.48
C PRO A 250 10.93 -5.50 2.84
N CYS A 251 11.61 -4.51 3.41
CA CYS A 251 12.95 -4.62 3.94
C CYS A 251 12.97 -4.38 5.44
N VAL A 252 13.79 -5.14 6.14
CA VAL A 252 14.16 -4.86 7.53
C VAL A 252 15.47 -4.06 7.57
N CYS A 253 15.64 -3.19 8.55
CA CYS A 253 16.86 -2.39 8.69
C CYS A 253 17.90 -3.11 9.55
N VAL A 254 19.01 -3.52 8.93
CA VAL A 254 20.09 -4.31 9.54
C VAL A 254 21.42 -3.56 9.48
N SER A 255 22.34 -3.89 10.39
CA SER A 255 23.74 -3.44 10.29
C SER A 255 24.53 -4.31 9.32
N GLY A 256 25.59 -3.74 8.75
CA GLY A 256 26.37 -4.39 7.68
C GLY A 256 25.80 -4.04 6.31
N HIS A 257 26.67 -3.79 5.34
CA HIS A 257 26.24 -3.31 4.01
C HIS A 257 25.76 -4.44 3.08
N ASP A 258 26.21 -5.67 3.33
CA ASP A 258 26.00 -6.82 2.47
C ASP A 258 26.03 -8.13 3.29
N LYS A 259 26.03 -9.27 2.58
CA LYS A 259 26.06 -10.62 3.17
C LYS A 259 27.33 -10.95 3.96
N SER A 260 28.32 -10.06 4.06
CA SER A 260 29.65 -10.35 4.62
C SER A 260 29.79 -9.92 6.08
N THR A 261 28.97 -8.99 6.58
CA THR A 261 29.13 -8.44 7.93
C THR A 261 27.81 -8.15 8.65
N GLY A 262 27.91 -7.93 9.96
CA GLY A 262 26.83 -7.39 10.77
C GLY A 262 25.59 -8.29 10.88
N GLN A 263 24.45 -7.67 11.12
CA GLN A 263 23.15 -8.36 11.16
C GLN A 263 22.73 -8.86 9.78
N HIS A 264 23.15 -8.17 8.72
CA HIS A 264 22.84 -8.52 7.33
C HIS A 264 23.37 -9.94 7.01
N LYS A 265 24.65 -10.21 7.31
CA LYS A 265 25.20 -11.57 7.24
C LYS A 265 24.41 -12.58 8.07
N LYS A 266 24.12 -12.26 9.33
CA LYS A 266 23.44 -13.21 10.24
C LYS A 266 22.05 -13.61 9.76
N VAL A 267 21.31 -12.70 9.12
CA VAL A 267 20.01 -13.03 8.52
C VAL A 267 20.20 -13.99 7.34
N HIS A 268 21.19 -13.74 6.47
CA HIS A 268 21.54 -14.66 5.39
C HIS A 268 22.04 -16.02 5.89
N ASP A 269 22.87 -16.08 6.93
CA ASP A 269 23.37 -17.34 7.50
C ASP A 269 22.24 -18.30 7.93
N ILE A 270 21.05 -17.77 8.21
CA ILE A 270 19.85 -18.53 8.57
C ILE A 270 18.98 -18.78 7.32
N PHE A 271 18.67 -17.74 6.56
CA PHE A 271 17.78 -17.84 5.40
C PHE A 271 18.39 -18.71 4.30
N ASP A 272 19.65 -18.47 3.95
CA ASP A 272 20.34 -19.13 2.85
C ASP A 272 20.43 -20.64 3.11
N LYS A 273 20.58 -21.07 4.38
CA LYS A 273 20.52 -22.49 4.77
C LYS A 273 19.14 -23.12 4.59
N ALA A 274 18.06 -22.36 4.80
CA ALA A 274 16.71 -22.84 4.60
C ALA A 274 16.37 -22.92 3.10
N GLU A 275 16.81 -21.92 2.33
CA GLU A 275 16.68 -21.88 0.88
C GLU A 275 17.42 -23.05 0.21
N ASP A 276 18.69 -23.25 0.55
CA ASP A 276 19.55 -24.24 -0.12
C ASP A 276 19.19 -25.70 0.18
N LYS A 277 18.30 -25.97 1.14
CA LYS A 277 17.70 -27.31 1.32
C LYS A 277 16.85 -27.74 0.14
N ASN A 278 16.43 -26.80 -0.71
CA ASN A 278 15.58 -27.05 -1.87
C ASN A 278 16.38 -27.11 -3.18
N LEU A 279 17.73 -27.14 -3.11
CA LEU A 279 18.56 -27.35 -4.30
C LEU A 279 18.33 -28.74 -4.90
N VAL A 280 18.37 -28.83 -6.23
CA VAL A 280 18.30 -30.10 -6.96
C VAL A 280 19.66 -30.32 -7.63
N ASN A 281 20.36 -31.38 -7.23
CA ASN A 281 21.71 -31.72 -7.75
C ASN A 281 22.69 -30.53 -7.70
N GLY A 282 22.64 -29.75 -6.61
CA GLY A 282 23.48 -28.57 -6.42
C GLY A 282 23.12 -27.37 -7.30
N LYS A 283 22.03 -27.43 -8.08
CA LYS A 283 21.47 -26.35 -8.88
C LYS A 283 20.19 -25.80 -8.25
N ALA A 284 19.74 -24.65 -8.76
CA ALA A 284 18.53 -24.01 -8.28
C ALA A 284 17.33 -24.96 -8.37
N GLY A 285 16.59 -25.08 -7.27
CA GLY A 285 15.31 -25.78 -7.20
C GLY A 285 14.19 -24.81 -6.87
N THR A 286 13.08 -25.33 -6.35
CA THR A 286 11.88 -24.52 -6.04
C THR A 286 11.44 -24.71 -4.60
N TRP A 287 10.76 -23.70 -4.08
CA TRP A 287 10.12 -23.72 -2.77
C TRP A 287 8.96 -22.73 -2.74
N THR A 288 8.01 -22.90 -1.83
CA THR A 288 6.81 -22.05 -1.83
C THR A 288 7.09 -20.67 -1.22
N TYR A 289 6.30 -19.67 -1.63
CA TYR A 289 6.29 -18.36 -0.97
C TYR A 289 6.07 -18.50 0.54
N GLU A 290 5.18 -19.40 0.96
CA GLU A 290 4.95 -19.65 2.37
C GLU A 290 6.24 -20.07 3.10
N ALA A 291 7.00 -21.01 2.54
CA ALA A 291 8.26 -21.46 3.11
C ALA A 291 9.31 -20.33 3.16
N ALA A 292 9.41 -19.53 2.09
CA ALA A 292 10.32 -18.39 2.02
C ALA A 292 9.97 -17.30 3.04
N ALA A 293 8.71 -16.89 3.10
CA ALA A 293 8.24 -15.86 4.02
C ALA A 293 8.38 -16.29 5.49
N ASN A 294 8.10 -17.56 5.82
CA ASN A 294 8.30 -18.12 7.16
C ASN A 294 9.79 -18.20 7.52
N SER A 295 10.66 -18.54 6.57
CA SER A 295 12.11 -18.58 6.76
C SER A 295 12.67 -17.18 7.00
N GLY A 296 12.24 -16.18 6.22
CA GLY A 296 12.59 -14.77 6.40
C GLY A 296 12.13 -14.23 7.76
N ALA A 297 10.88 -14.49 8.15
CA ALA A 297 10.36 -14.11 9.45
C ALA A 297 11.14 -14.76 10.62
N THR A 298 11.54 -16.01 10.46
CA THR A 298 12.36 -16.74 11.44
C THR A 298 13.75 -16.12 11.57
N ALA A 299 14.44 -15.87 10.45
CA ALA A 299 15.76 -15.26 10.44
C ALA A 299 15.75 -13.87 11.09
N VAL A 300 14.75 -13.03 10.76
CA VAL A 300 14.53 -11.73 11.39
C VAL A 300 14.26 -11.87 12.89
N SER A 301 13.42 -12.82 13.30
CA SER A 301 13.16 -13.08 14.73
C SER A 301 14.42 -13.46 15.49
N GLN A 302 15.24 -14.37 14.97
CA GLN A 302 16.45 -14.84 15.66
C GLN A 302 17.51 -13.74 15.77
N VAL A 303 17.70 -12.93 14.73
CA VAL A 303 18.75 -11.89 14.69
C VAL A 303 18.31 -10.59 15.37
N LEU A 304 17.05 -10.18 15.17
CA LEU A 304 16.54 -8.89 15.61
C LEU A 304 15.57 -8.98 16.78
N ARG A 305 15.16 -10.19 17.21
CA ARG A 305 14.18 -10.41 18.29
C ARG A 305 12.82 -9.77 17.99
N CYS A 306 12.44 -9.75 16.71
CA CYS A 306 11.13 -9.31 16.26
C CYS A 306 10.12 -10.45 16.30
N ASN A 307 8.84 -10.14 16.50
CA ASN A 307 7.79 -11.17 16.48
C ASN A 307 7.70 -11.76 15.05
N PRO A 308 7.90 -13.08 14.87
CA PRO A 308 7.90 -13.70 13.55
C PRO A 308 6.52 -13.64 12.89
N LYS A 309 5.43 -13.77 13.65
CA LYS A 309 4.06 -13.65 13.11
C LYS A 309 3.79 -12.23 12.60
N CYS A 310 4.28 -11.20 13.29
CA CYS A 310 4.17 -9.83 12.79
C CYS A 310 5.05 -9.57 11.56
N THR A 311 6.27 -10.11 11.55
CA THR A 311 7.16 -10.01 10.38
C THR A 311 6.51 -10.66 9.17
N ARG A 312 5.91 -11.84 9.36
CA ARG A 312 5.15 -12.56 8.34
C ARG A 312 3.97 -11.74 7.81
N SER A 313 3.14 -11.20 8.70
CA SER A 313 2.01 -10.34 8.30
C SER A 313 2.46 -9.13 7.47
N GLN A 314 3.58 -8.49 7.83
CA GLN A 314 4.14 -7.37 7.05
C GLN A 314 4.65 -7.79 5.66
N LEU A 315 5.17 -9.02 5.52
CA LEU A 315 5.54 -9.58 4.22
C LEU A 315 4.31 -9.80 3.34
N ASP A 316 3.30 -10.47 3.89
CA ASP A 316 2.04 -10.78 3.21
C ASP A 316 1.30 -9.51 2.78
N ALA A 317 1.31 -8.47 3.63
CA ALA A 317 0.71 -7.17 3.32
C ALA A 317 1.26 -6.55 2.03
N TYR A 318 2.47 -6.90 1.58
CA TYR A 318 3.01 -6.49 0.29
C TYR A 318 2.87 -7.56 -0.79
N HIS A 319 3.24 -8.81 -0.49
CA HIS A 319 3.39 -9.87 -1.50
C HIS A 319 2.05 -10.51 -1.89
N GLN A 320 1.06 -10.48 -0.99
CA GLN A 320 -0.27 -11.08 -1.15
C GLN A 320 -1.32 -9.97 -1.23
N GLN A 321 -1.23 -9.12 -2.25
CA GLN A 321 -2.24 -8.10 -2.51
C GLN A 321 -3.19 -8.57 -3.61
N PRO A 322 -4.24 -9.35 -3.30
CA PRO A 322 -5.23 -9.72 -4.30
C PRO A 322 -5.88 -8.43 -4.83
N ASN A 323 -5.72 -8.20 -6.13
CA ASN A 323 -6.48 -7.22 -6.90
C ASN A 323 -6.27 -5.73 -6.55
N ARG A 324 -5.00 -5.30 -6.38
CA ARG A 324 -4.67 -3.86 -6.57
C ARG A 324 -4.40 -3.54 -8.05
N SER A 325 -5.47 -3.10 -8.69
CA SER A 325 -5.57 -2.23 -9.88
C SER A 325 -5.18 -2.77 -11.26
N ALA A 326 -6.10 -2.58 -12.21
CA ALA A 326 -5.88 -2.63 -13.67
C ALA A 326 -5.04 -1.45 -14.21
N VAL A 327 -4.41 -0.66 -13.31
CA VAL A 327 -3.55 0.48 -13.64
C VAL A 327 -2.15 0.28 -13.02
N PRO A 328 -1.06 0.35 -13.81
CA PRO A 328 0.31 0.17 -13.33
C PRO A 328 0.78 1.20 -12.27
N PRO A 329 1.73 0.81 -11.37
CA PRO A 329 2.31 -0.52 -11.24
C PRO A 329 1.35 -1.47 -10.49
N LYS A 330 1.11 -2.65 -11.09
CA LYS A 330 0.38 -3.76 -10.45
C LYS A 330 1.13 -4.15 -9.17
N SER A 331 0.42 -4.40 -8.07
CA SER A 331 1.03 -4.96 -6.86
C SER A 331 1.10 -6.49 -6.97
N PRO A 332 2.08 -7.16 -6.33
CA PRO A 332 2.19 -8.61 -6.43
C PRO A 332 1.05 -9.31 -5.68
N ASN A 333 0.62 -10.45 -6.23
CA ASN A 333 -0.37 -11.35 -5.61
C ASN A 333 0.19 -12.79 -5.57
N ILE A 334 1.33 -12.93 -4.91
CA ILE A 334 2.07 -14.18 -4.75
C ILE A 334 1.37 -15.04 -3.71
N SER A 335 0.62 -16.05 -4.14
CA SER A 335 -0.09 -16.94 -3.22
C SER A 335 0.88 -17.74 -2.35
N ASN A 336 0.39 -18.30 -1.24
CA ASN A 336 1.19 -19.17 -0.38
C ASN A 336 1.80 -20.36 -1.11
N THR A 337 1.13 -20.87 -2.14
CA THR A 337 1.53 -22.04 -2.92
C THR A 337 2.37 -21.68 -4.15
N THR A 338 2.56 -20.39 -4.46
CA THR A 338 3.42 -19.99 -5.58
C THR A 338 4.85 -20.47 -5.33
N ASN A 339 5.38 -21.22 -6.29
CA ASN A 339 6.76 -21.66 -6.28
C ASN A 339 7.70 -20.49 -6.65
N LEU A 340 8.68 -20.27 -5.79
CA LEU A 340 9.79 -19.36 -5.94
C LEU A 340 11.05 -20.14 -6.31
N ARG A 341 12.04 -19.43 -6.84
CA ARG A 341 13.38 -19.99 -7.02
C ARG A 341 14.07 -20.16 -5.67
N ALA A 342 14.76 -21.29 -5.51
CA ALA A 342 15.63 -21.58 -4.37
C ALA A 342 17.08 -21.79 -4.83
N ASP A 343 17.93 -20.78 -4.60
CA ASP A 343 19.38 -20.87 -4.64
C ASP A 343 19.97 -19.58 -4.06
N SER A 344 20.55 -19.70 -2.87
CA SER A 344 21.07 -18.58 -2.10
C SER A 344 22.18 -17.78 -2.77
N SER A 345 22.89 -18.41 -3.72
CA SER A 345 23.97 -17.78 -4.48
C SER A 345 23.47 -16.86 -5.59
N GLY A 346 22.22 -17.03 -6.04
CA GLY A 346 21.67 -16.29 -7.18
C GLY A 346 22.20 -16.73 -8.56
N ASN A 347 23.15 -17.67 -8.61
CA ASN A 347 23.99 -17.92 -9.78
C ASN A 347 23.86 -19.33 -10.38
N ARG A 348 23.10 -20.24 -9.75
CA ARG A 348 23.01 -21.65 -10.15
C ARG A 348 21.70 -21.99 -10.87
N THR A 349 21.11 -21.04 -11.58
CA THR A 349 19.87 -21.23 -12.35
C THR A 349 20.14 -22.00 -13.65
N PRO A 350 19.52 -23.17 -13.88
CA PRO A 350 19.58 -23.85 -15.18
C PRO A 350 18.98 -23.02 -16.32
N GLU A 351 19.44 -23.26 -17.56
CA GLU A 351 19.01 -22.52 -18.77
C GLU A 351 17.49 -22.61 -19.01
N ASN A 352 16.88 -23.76 -18.71
CA ASN A 352 15.44 -24.02 -18.86
C ASN A 352 14.69 -24.12 -17.51
N PHE A 353 15.19 -23.42 -16.49
CA PHE A 353 14.58 -23.46 -15.16
C PHE A 353 13.17 -22.84 -15.15
N SER A 354 12.21 -23.59 -14.62
CA SER A 354 10.85 -23.13 -14.38
C SER A 354 10.50 -23.32 -12.91
N THR A 355 9.79 -22.35 -12.34
CA THR A 355 9.19 -22.51 -11.01
C THR A 355 7.84 -23.24 -11.08
N VAL A 356 7.24 -23.31 -12.27
CA VAL A 356 6.01 -24.09 -12.50
C VAL A 356 6.39 -25.57 -12.49
N ALA A 357 5.71 -26.37 -11.68
CA ALA A 357 5.91 -27.81 -11.70
C ALA A 357 5.66 -28.32 -13.13
N SER A 358 6.54 -29.19 -13.63
CA SER A 358 6.33 -29.91 -14.88
C SER A 358 5.18 -30.91 -14.68
N GLY A 359 3.95 -30.43 -14.82
CA GLY A 359 2.73 -31.23 -14.80
C GLY A 359 2.33 -31.60 -16.22
N THR A 360 2.46 -32.90 -16.52
CA THR A 360 1.70 -33.69 -17.50
C THR A 360 0.60 -32.93 -18.26
N PHE A 361 0.85 -32.64 -19.53
CA PHE A 361 -0.22 -32.61 -20.52
C PHE A 361 -0.80 -34.03 -20.59
N GLY A 362 -1.91 -34.25 -19.89
CA GLY A 362 -2.76 -35.42 -20.02
C GLY A 362 -4.03 -35.03 -20.75
#